data_AF-A0A2H0TJX7-F1
#
_entry.id   AF-A0A2H0TJX7-F1
#
_cell.length_a   1.000
_cell.length_b   1.000
_cell.length_c   1.000
_cell.angle_alpha   90.00
_cell.angle_beta   90.00
_cell.angle_gamma   90.00
#
_symmetry.space_group_name_H-M   'P 1'
#
loop_
_entity.id
_entity.type
_entity.pdbx_description
1 polymer ?
#
loop_
_entity_poly.entity_id
_entity_poly.type
_entity_poly.pdbx_seq_one_letter_code
_entity_poly.pdbx_strand_id
1 'polypeptide(L)' 'MKEVYLYKKLADKKVQCQNCAHYCLISPGKRGICGVRENIDGKLYALNYGKAIACY' A
#
# COMPACT_ATOMS: atom_id res chain seq x y z
N MET A 1 -3.52 0.07 11.79
CA MET A 1 -3.69 0.10 10.32
C MET A 1 -4.10 1.52 9.94
N LYS A 2 -3.36 2.20 9.05
CA LYS A 2 -3.68 3.58 8.63
C LYS A 2 -3.73 3.65 7.11
N GLU A 3 -4.69 4.41 6.59
CA GLU A 3 -4.75 4.71 5.16
C GLU A 3 -3.52 5.53 4.76
N VAL A 4 -2.84 5.10 3.70
CA VAL A 4 -1.69 5.80 3.15
C VAL A 4 -2.19 6.95 2.31
N TYR A 5 -1.59 8.14 2.35
CA TYR A 5 -2.05 9.26 1.50
C TYR A 5 -1.40 9.27 0.11
N LEU A 6 -0.21 8.66 -0.02
CA LEU A 6 0.61 8.65 -1.23
C LEU A 6 0.34 7.41 -2.11
N TYR A 7 -0.84 7.38 -2.72
CA TYR A 7 -1.17 6.39 -3.73
C TYR A 7 -2.12 6.96 -4.78
N LYS A 8 -2.04 6.43 -6.00
CA LYS A 8 -2.96 6.76 -7.10
C LYS A 8 -4.00 5.66 -7.22
N LYS A 9 -5.28 6.03 -7.19
CA LYS A 9 -6.39 5.10 -7.49
C LYS A 9 -6.47 4.92 -9.00
N LEU A 10 -6.59 3.68 -9.44
CA LEU A 10 -6.74 3.29 -10.84
C LEU A 10 -8.12 2.67 -11.05
N ALA A 11 -8.47 2.43 -12.31
CA ALA A 11 -9.65 1.65 -12.66
C ALA A 11 -9.56 0.24 -12.06
N ASP A 12 -10.71 -0.42 -11.90
CA ASP A 12 -10.81 -1.80 -11.40
C ASP A 12 -10.38 -1.98 -9.92
N LYS A 13 -10.57 -0.95 -9.09
CA LYS A 13 -10.16 -0.93 -7.67
C LYS A 13 -8.66 -1.19 -7.46
N LYS A 14 -7.84 -1.01 -8.50
CA LYS A 14 -6.37 -1.10 -8.40
C LYS A 14 -5.82 0.18 -7.80
N VAL A 15 -4.71 0.06 -7.08
CA VAL A 15 -3.99 1.21 -6.54
C VAL A 15 -2.53 1.14 -6.93
N GLN A 16 -1.97 2.28 -7.31
CA GLN A 16 -0.53 2.43 -7.52
C GLN A 16 0.06 3.10 -6.29
N CYS A 17 0.83 2.33 -5.51
CA CYS A 17 1.56 2.85 -4.37
C CYS A 17 2.70 3.73 -4.88
N GLN A 18 2.69 5.03 -4.55
CA GLN A 18 3.75 5.98 -4.93
C GLN A 18 4.65 6.36 -3.75
N ASN A 19 4.56 5.59 -2.65
CA ASN A 19 5.28 5.89 -1.41
C ASN A 19 6.77 5.48 -1.47
N CYS A 20 7.18 4.69 -2.46
CA CYS A 20 8.56 4.25 -2.69
C CYS A 20 8.84 4.28 -4.20
N ALA A 21 10.11 4.31 -4.60
CA ALA A 21 10.54 4.35 -6.00
C ALA A 21 10.10 3.15 -6.86
N HIS A 22 9.53 2.10 -6.24
CA HIS A 22 9.02 0.91 -6.94
C HIS A 22 7.66 1.11 -7.61
N TYR A 23 6.90 2.16 -7.25
CA TYR A 23 5.61 2.49 -7.86
C TYR A 23 4.63 1.31 -8.01
N CYS A 24 4.56 0.44 -6.99
CA CYS A 24 3.90 -0.86 -7.12
C CYS A 24 2.41 -0.75 -7.47
N LEU A 25 1.97 -1.51 -8.47
CA LEU A 25 0.57 -1.71 -8.82
C LEU A 25 -0.01 -2.85 -7.97
N ILE A 26 -0.97 -2.53 -7.11
CA ILE A 26 -1.55 -3.45 -6.14
C ILE A 26 -3.03 -3.64 -6.49
N SER A 27 -3.39 -4.88 -6.84
CA SER A 27 -4.78 -5.27 -7.08
C SER A 27 -5.58 -5.35 -5.78
N PRO A 28 -6.92 -5.21 -5.81
CA PRO A 28 -7.74 -5.33 -4.61
C PRO A 28 -7.49 -6.69 -3.92
N GLY A 29 -7.31 -6.68 -2.60
CA GLY A 29 -6.98 -7.86 -1.79
C GLY A 29 -5.53 -8.33 -1.89
N LYS A 30 -4.66 -7.66 -2.69
CA LYS A 30 -3.24 -7.97 -2.79
C LYS A 30 -2.38 -7.00 -1.97
N ARG A 31 -1.14 -7.41 -1.73
CA ARG A 31 -0.09 -6.62 -1.09
C ARG A 31 0.96 -6.19 -2.10
N GLY A 32 1.58 -5.04 -1.84
CA GLY A 32 2.78 -4.63 -2.58
C GLY A 32 4.00 -5.45 -2.20
N ILE A 33 5.07 -5.35 -2.98
CA ILE A 33 6.33 -6.09 -2.74
C ILE A 33 6.94 -5.82 -1.36
N CYS A 34 6.64 -4.65 -0.77
CA CYS A 34 7.07 -4.31 0.58
C CYS A 34 6.42 -5.15 1.68
N GLY A 35 5.37 -5.95 1.37
CA GLY A 35 4.66 -6.81 2.32
C GLY A 35 3.81 -6.08 3.38
N VAL A 36 4.08 -4.80 3.62
CA VAL A 36 3.46 -3.99 4.68
C VAL A 36 2.32 -3.10 4.22
N ARG A 37 2.06 -3.02 2.91
CA ARG A 37 0.97 -2.24 2.32
C ARG A 37 0.01 -3.15 1.55
N GLU A 38 -1.27 -3.05 1.86
CA GLU A 38 -2.34 -3.86 1.27
C GLU A 38 -3.39 -2.96 0.64
N ASN A 39 -3.90 -3.35 -0.53
CA ASN A 39 -5.03 -2.69 -1.15
C ASN A 39 -6.32 -3.37 -0.66
N ILE A 40 -7.13 -2.63 0.10
CA ILE A 40 -8.43 -3.07 0.59
C ILE A 40 -9.49 -2.25 -0.15
N ASP A 41 -10.22 -2.91 -1.05
CA ASP A 41 -11.31 -2.33 -1.85
C ASP A 41 -10.97 -1.01 -2.60
N GLY A 42 -9.75 -0.90 -3.12
CA GLY A 42 -9.30 0.31 -3.85
C GLY A 42 -8.71 1.40 -2.96
N LYS A 43 -8.43 1.10 -1.68
CA LYS A 43 -7.71 1.97 -0.76
C LYS A 43 -6.45 1.29 -0.26
N LEU A 44 -5.35 2.04 -0.23
CA LEU A 44 -4.07 1.51 0.23
C LEU A 44 -3.92 1.70 1.75
N TYR A 45 -3.75 0.61 2.48
CA TYR A 45 -3.56 0.61 3.92
C TYR A 45 -2.15 0.14 4.30
N ALA A 46 -1.53 0.87 5.22
CA ALA A 46 -0.31 0.43 5.88
C ALA A 46 -0.66 -0.48 7.07
N LEU A 47 -0.31 -1.76 6.94
CA LEU A 47 -0.49 -2.79 7.97
C LEU A 47 0.45 -2.56 9.17
N ASN A 48 1.57 -1.91 8.93
CA ASN A 48 2.62 -1.64 9.90
C ASN A 48 2.52 -0.27 10.59
N TYR A 49 1.42 0.47 10.40
CA TYR A 49 1.28 1.76 11.05
C TYR A 49 1.17 1.58 12.59
N GLY A 50 2.12 2.15 13.34
CA GLY A 50 2.20 2.06 14.80
C GLY A 50 2.97 0.85 15.33
N LYS A 51 3.61 0.07 14.46
CA LYS A 51 4.51 -1.03 14.84
C LYS A 51 5.94 -0.64 14.47
N ALA A 52 6.91 -1.07 15.28
CA ALA A 52 8.32 -0.82 15.01
C ALA A 52 8.68 -1.47 13.66
N ILE A 53 9.16 -0.67 12.72
CA ILE A 53 9.64 -1.14 11.42
C ILE A 53 11.15 -1.00 11.46
N ALA A 54 11.83 -2.14 11.46
CA ALA A 54 13.28 -2.36 11.45
C ALA A 54 14.15 -1.10 11.63
N CYS A 55 14.71 -0.95 12.83
CA CYS A 55 15.96 -0.21 13.02
C CYS A 55 17.07 -1.15 12.55
N TYR A 56 17.79 -0.76 11.49
CA TYR A 56 19.05 -1.41 11.14
C TYR A 56 20.17 -0.84 12.02
#